data_AF-A0A4Q3VQL9-F1
#
_entry.id   AF-A0A4Q3VQL9-F1
#
_cell.length_a   1.000
_cell.length_b   1.000
_cell.length_c   1.000
_cell.angle_alpha   90.00
_cell.angle_beta   90.00
_cell.angle_gamma   90.00
#
_symmetry.space_group_name_H-M   'P 1'
#
loop_
_entity.id
_entity.type
_entity.pdbx_description
1 polymer ?
#
loop_
_entity_poly.entity_id
_entity_poly.type
_entity_poly.pdbx_seq_one_letter_code
_entity_poly.pdbx_strand_id
1 'polypeptide(L)'
;MQNEAEKLSQKIFQANSQTFNAICLEVFQFQFDNNPLYRNFCQLLKRTPGDVSYCEDIPFLPIGFFKLHQVKCTSFSPQAVFESSGTTGTATSRHFIKDLSLYERSFLTAFNLFYGEPRQYCILGLLPSYLERGNSSLVYMVKKLIDLSKNLNSGFYLDNYPELARIILKNVKSGTKTILIGVTYALIDFSEKFPMDLSSVIVMETGGMKGKRKEMVREELHRILMRTTRMNR
;
A
#
# COMPACT_ATOMS: atom_id res chain seq x y z
N MET A 1 13.90 -11.11 -23.13
CA MET A 1 12.71 -10.63 -22.38
C MET A 1 12.67 -11.10 -20.93
N GLN A 2 12.54 -12.38 -20.59
CA GLN A 2 12.42 -12.81 -19.17
C GLN A 2 13.68 -12.48 -18.34
N ASN A 3 14.86 -12.82 -18.87
CA ASN A 3 16.16 -12.51 -18.26
C ASN A 3 16.42 -10.99 -18.10
N GLU A 4 15.84 -10.18 -18.98
CA GLU A 4 16.01 -8.72 -18.95
C GLU A 4 15.16 -8.06 -17.85
N ALA A 5 13.91 -8.50 -17.70
CA ALA A 5 13.03 -8.05 -16.62
C ALA A 5 13.58 -8.44 -15.24
N GLU A 6 14.17 -9.63 -15.11
CA GLU A 6 14.80 -10.09 -13.88
C GLU A 6 16.04 -9.27 -13.50
N LYS A 7 16.93 -9.01 -14.46
CA LYS A 7 18.09 -8.12 -14.26
C LYS A 7 17.67 -6.72 -13.85
N LEU A 8 16.67 -6.15 -14.52
CA LEU A 8 16.14 -4.83 -14.23
C LEU A 8 15.52 -4.77 -12.82
N SER A 9 14.80 -5.82 -12.42
CA SER A 9 14.27 -5.93 -11.05
C SER A 9 15.38 -5.91 -10.00
N GLN A 10 16.49 -6.63 -10.21
CA GLN A 10 17.63 -6.59 -9.30
C GLN A 10 18.23 -5.18 -9.18
N LYS A 11 18.39 -4.46 -10.30
CA LYS A 11 18.87 -3.07 -10.29
C LYS A 11 17.96 -2.15 -9.48
N ILE A 12 16.64 -2.27 -9.61
CA ILE A 12 15.65 -1.47 -8.85
C ILE A 12 15.89 -1.60 -7.34
N PHE A 13 16.11 -2.81 -6.83
CA PHE A 13 16.35 -3.04 -5.40
C PHE A 13 17.74 -2.61 -4.91
N GLN A 14 18.66 -2.24 -5.81
CA GLN A 14 19.99 -1.74 -5.50
C GLN A 14 20.13 -0.24 -5.80
N ALA A 15 19.05 0.42 -6.24
CA ALA A 15 19.07 1.82 -6.60
C ALA A 15 19.44 2.70 -5.41
N ASN A 16 20.25 3.72 -5.68
CA ASN A 16 20.57 4.80 -4.75
C ASN A 16 20.40 6.15 -5.46
N SER A 17 20.58 7.26 -4.75
CA SER A 17 20.38 8.61 -5.30
C SER A 17 21.18 8.91 -6.58
N GLN A 18 22.38 8.32 -6.74
CA GLN A 18 23.23 8.53 -7.91
C GLN A 18 22.78 7.70 -9.12
N THR A 19 22.25 6.50 -8.88
CA THR A 19 21.84 5.57 -9.95
C THR A 19 20.35 5.64 -10.28
N PHE A 20 19.55 6.30 -9.43
CA PHE A 20 18.09 6.32 -9.51
C PHE A 20 17.58 6.77 -10.88
N ASN A 21 18.05 7.92 -11.36
CA ASN A 21 17.60 8.47 -12.65
C ASN A 21 17.88 7.51 -13.81
N ALA A 22 19.10 6.98 -13.89
CA ALA A 22 19.48 6.03 -14.95
C ALA A 22 18.61 4.76 -14.91
N ILE A 23 18.34 4.21 -13.72
CA ILE A 23 17.46 3.05 -13.57
C ILE A 23 16.02 3.39 -13.98
N CYS A 24 15.51 4.58 -13.63
CA CYS A 24 14.19 5.03 -14.08
C CYS A 24 14.10 5.10 -15.61
N LEU A 25 15.12 5.61 -16.29
CA LEU A 25 15.16 5.65 -17.76
C LEU A 25 15.23 4.24 -18.38
N GLU A 26 16.01 3.32 -17.78
CA GLU A 26 16.01 1.91 -18.21
C GLU A 26 14.63 1.27 -18.04
N VAL A 27 13.94 1.52 -16.92
CA VAL A 27 12.57 1.04 -16.70
C VAL A 27 11.61 1.66 -17.70
N PHE A 28 11.76 2.95 -18.00
CA PHE A 28 10.94 3.65 -18.98
C PHE A 28 11.10 3.05 -20.37
N GLN A 29 12.33 2.85 -20.84
CA GLN A 29 12.63 2.19 -22.10
C GLN A 29 11.99 0.79 -22.15
N PHE A 30 12.20 -0.03 -21.11
CA PHE A 30 11.64 -1.36 -21.05
C PHE A 30 10.10 -1.36 -21.12
N GLN A 31 9.44 -0.44 -20.40
CA GLN A 31 7.99 -0.27 -20.45
C GLN A 31 7.53 0.21 -21.83
N PHE A 32 8.20 1.19 -22.42
CA PHE A 32 7.88 1.68 -23.77
C PHE A 32 7.97 0.55 -24.81
N ASP A 33 8.99 -0.30 -24.71
CA ASP A 33 9.22 -1.40 -25.66
C ASP A 33 8.31 -2.61 -25.46
N ASN A 34 7.72 -2.79 -24.28
CA ASN A 34 7.01 -4.03 -23.94
C ASN A 34 5.56 -3.83 -23.46
N ASN A 35 5.10 -2.58 -23.30
CA ASN A 35 3.73 -2.24 -22.92
C ASN A 35 3.08 -1.41 -24.05
N PRO A 36 2.34 -2.04 -25.00
CA PRO A 36 1.76 -1.35 -26.15
C PRO A 36 0.86 -0.17 -25.78
N LEU A 37 0.10 -0.30 -24.69
CA LEU A 37 -0.78 0.76 -24.20
C LEU A 37 0.02 1.99 -23.77
N TYR A 38 1.07 1.76 -22.98
CA TYR A 38 1.95 2.83 -22.50
C TYR A 38 2.77 3.45 -23.64
N ARG A 39 3.25 2.64 -24.58
CA ARG A 39 3.95 3.11 -25.79
C ARG A 39 3.08 4.09 -26.59
N ASN A 40 1.85 3.69 -26.90
CA ASN A 40 0.93 4.52 -27.68
C ASN A 40 0.62 5.84 -26.94
N PHE A 41 0.41 5.77 -25.63
CA PHE A 41 0.22 6.96 -24.79
C PHE A 41 1.42 7.92 -24.86
N CYS A 42 2.63 7.38 -24.70
CA CYS A 42 3.88 8.14 -24.77
C CYS A 42 4.11 8.77 -26.16
N GLN A 43 3.82 8.03 -27.24
CA GLN A 43 3.92 8.53 -28.62
C GLN A 43 2.96 9.69 -28.89
N LEU A 44 1.71 9.60 -28.42
CA LEU A 44 0.73 10.68 -28.55
C LEU A 44 1.16 11.95 -27.80
N LEU A 45 1.86 11.79 -26.68
CA LEU A 45 2.45 12.90 -25.92
C LEU A 45 3.79 13.39 -26.48
N LYS A 46 4.31 12.75 -27.54
CA LYS A 46 5.64 13.02 -28.10
C LYS A 46 6.76 12.96 -27.05
N ARG A 47 6.67 11.96 -26.16
CA ARG A 47 7.66 11.68 -25.12
C ARG A 47 8.15 10.25 -25.29
N THR A 48 9.17 10.04 -26.11
CA THR A 48 9.80 8.72 -26.30
C THR A 48 11.06 8.60 -25.45
N PRO A 49 11.64 7.40 -25.29
CA PRO A 49 12.91 7.24 -24.56
C PRO A 49 14.07 8.09 -25.09
N GLY A 50 14.05 8.49 -26.37
CA GLY A 50 15.04 9.42 -26.91
C GLY A 50 14.84 10.89 -26.49
N ASP A 51 13.64 11.26 -26.02
CA ASP A 51 13.24 12.63 -25.69
C ASP A 51 13.22 12.91 -24.18
N VAL A 52 13.45 11.89 -23.35
CA VAL A 52 13.28 11.92 -21.88
C VAL A 52 14.65 11.70 -21.24
N SER A 53 15.13 12.71 -20.49
CA SER A 53 16.45 12.66 -19.82
C SER A 53 16.35 12.52 -18.30
N TYR A 54 15.20 12.84 -17.72
CA TYR A 54 14.98 12.80 -16.27
C TYR A 54 13.74 12.01 -15.90
N CYS A 55 13.75 11.40 -14.72
CA CYS A 55 12.64 10.56 -14.25
C CYS A 55 11.33 11.34 -14.11
N GLU A 56 11.42 12.62 -13.83
CA GLU A 56 10.31 13.57 -13.71
C GLU A 56 9.63 13.86 -15.06
N ASP A 57 10.35 13.65 -16.18
CA ASP A 57 9.84 13.85 -17.54
C ASP A 57 9.06 12.62 -18.05
N ILE A 58 9.10 11.50 -17.33
CA ILE A 58 8.42 10.25 -17.71
C ILE A 58 6.90 10.45 -17.63
N PRO A 59 6.14 10.21 -18.72
CA PRO A 59 4.69 10.40 -18.71
C PRO A 59 3.96 9.52 -17.69
N PHE A 60 3.12 10.13 -16.84
CA PHE A 60 2.27 9.40 -15.89
C PHE A 60 1.04 8.82 -16.60
N LEU A 61 0.90 7.49 -16.55
CA LEU A 61 -0.25 6.81 -17.13
C LEU A 61 -1.51 7.08 -16.28
N PRO A 62 -2.59 7.66 -16.86
CA PRO A 62 -3.79 7.98 -16.09
C PRO A 62 -4.46 6.75 -15.47
N ILE A 63 -4.95 6.89 -14.23
CA ILE A 63 -5.60 5.79 -13.49
C ILE A 63 -6.83 5.21 -14.20
N GLY A 64 -7.49 6.00 -15.07
CA GLY A 64 -8.61 5.55 -15.90
C GLY A 64 -8.24 4.40 -16.84
N PHE A 65 -6.98 4.34 -17.32
CA PHE A 65 -6.52 3.24 -18.15
C PHE A 65 -6.58 1.88 -17.44
N PHE A 66 -6.34 1.85 -16.13
CA PHE A 66 -6.43 0.62 -15.33
C PHE A 66 -7.88 0.14 -15.13
N LYS A 67 -8.89 0.97 -15.41
CA LYS A 67 -10.30 0.56 -15.42
C LYS A 67 -10.71 -0.02 -16.76
N LEU A 68 -10.22 0.57 -17.85
CA LEU A 68 -10.66 0.30 -19.21
C LEU A 68 -9.80 -0.74 -19.94
N HIS A 69 -8.53 -0.89 -19.53
CA HIS A 69 -7.55 -1.72 -20.23
C HIS A 69 -6.79 -2.64 -19.28
N GLN A 70 -6.23 -3.72 -19.84
CA GLN A 70 -5.23 -4.52 -19.14
C GLN A 70 -3.86 -3.87 -19.30
N VAL A 71 -3.45 -3.07 -18.33
CA VAL A 71 -2.10 -2.48 -18.30
C VAL A 71 -1.09 -3.59 -17.99
N LYS A 72 -0.40 -4.08 -19.02
CA LYS A 72 0.58 -5.17 -18.91
C LYS A 72 1.85 -4.84 -19.69
N CYS A 73 2.98 -5.18 -19.10
CA CYS A 73 4.29 -5.12 -19.74
C CYS A 73 4.74 -6.56 -20.00
N THR A 74 4.96 -6.92 -21.28
CA THR A 74 5.11 -8.30 -21.78
C THR A 74 3.84 -9.16 -21.66
N SER A 75 3.85 -10.34 -22.30
CA SER A 75 2.80 -11.33 -22.12
C SER A 75 3.06 -12.19 -20.88
N PHE A 76 2.06 -12.30 -19.99
CA PHE A 76 2.10 -13.17 -18.82
C PHE A 76 0.69 -13.48 -18.32
N SER A 77 0.55 -14.62 -17.62
CA SER A 77 -0.60 -14.90 -16.78
C SER A 77 -0.37 -14.29 -15.39
N PRO A 78 -1.28 -13.46 -14.86
CA PRO A 78 -1.11 -12.83 -13.57
C PRO A 78 -1.13 -13.86 -12.43
N GLN A 79 -0.20 -13.76 -11.49
CA GLN A 79 -0.24 -14.51 -10.22
C GLN A 79 -1.30 -13.94 -9.27
N ALA A 80 -1.59 -12.64 -9.38
CA ALA A 80 -2.68 -11.98 -8.67
C ALA A 80 -3.23 -10.82 -9.50
N VAL A 81 -4.48 -10.45 -9.22
CA VAL A 81 -5.09 -9.23 -9.74
C VAL A 81 -5.56 -8.42 -8.54
N PHE A 82 -4.98 -7.24 -8.35
CA PHE A 82 -5.42 -6.33 -7.31
C PHE A 82 -6.42 -5.33 -7.85
N GLU A 83 -7.43 -5.01 -7.04
CA GLU A 83 -8.53 -4.13 -7.40
C GLU A 83 -8.64 -2.95 -6.45
N SER A 84 -8.99 -1.78 -7.00
CA SER A 84 -9.30 -0.61 -6.18
C SER A 84 -10.66 -0.73 -5.51
N SER A 85 -10.87 0.01 -4.42
CA SER A 85 -12.08 -0.05 -3.61
C SER A 85 -13.32 0.62 -4.24
N GLY A 86 -13.36 0.84 -5.56
CA GLY A 86 -14.47 1.36 -6.40
C GLY A 86 -15.59 2.19 -5.74
N THR A 87 -15.84 3.39 -6.25
CA THR A 87 -17.07 4.12 -5.95
C THR A 87 -18.27 3.46 -6.64
N THR A 88 -19.42 3.43 -5.96
CA THR A 88 -20.66 2.80 -6.41
C THR A 88 -20.98 3.18 -7.87
N GLY A 89 -21.19 2.19 -8.74
CA GLY A 89 -21.60 2.40 -10.13
C GLY A 89 -20.49 2.53 -11.18
N THR A 90 -19.20 2.37 -10.83
CA THR A 90 -18.10 2.40 -11.81
C THR A 90 -17.20 1.17 -11.75
N ALA A 91 -16.63 0.77 -12.89
CA ALA A 91 -15.62 -0.28 -12.95
C ALA A 91 -14.40 0.05 -12.07
N THR A 92 -13.94 -0.92 -11.29
CA THR A 92 -12.73 -0.81 -10.46
C THR A 92 -11.48 -0.82 -11.32
N SER A 93 -10.44 -0.12 -10.85
CA SER A 93 -9.12 -0.22 -11.47
C SER A 93 -8.53 -1.59 -11.13
N ARG A 94 -7.90 -2.26 -12.11
CA ARG A 94 -7.27 -3.57 -11.94
C ARG A 94 -5.78 -3.50 -12.22
N HIS A 95 -4.99 -4.10 -11.33
CA HIS A 95 -3.54 -4.20 -11.47
C HIS A 95 -3.14 -5.68 -11.56
N PHE A 96 -2.61 -6.08 -12.71
CA PHE A 96 -2.22 -7.46 -13.02
C PHE A 96 -0.78 -7.70 -12.57
N ILE A 97 -0.60 -8.53 -11.54
CA ILE A 97 0.71 -8.78 -10.94
C ILE A 97 1.35 -9.99 -11.60
N LYS A 98 2.49 -9.78 -12.26
CA LYS A 98 3.28 -10.84 -12.89
C LYS A 98 3.95 -11.75 -11.87
N ASP A 99 4.56 -11.15 -10.84
CA ASP A 99 5.32 -11.85 -9.82
C ASP A 99 5.05 -11.23 -8.44
N LEU A 100 4.38 -12.00 -7.58
CA LEU A 100 4.06 -11.59 -6.21
C LEU A 100 5.31 -11.47 -5.34
N SER A 101 6.39 -12.20 -5.64
CA SER A 101 7.63 -12.13 -4.86
C SER A 101 8.28 -10.75 -4.93
N LEU A 102 8.16 -10.06 -6.07
CA LEU A 102 8.64 -8.68 -6.23
C LEU A 102 7.79 -7.70 -5.42
N TYR A 103 6.47 -7.89 -5.41
CA TYR A 103 5.55 -7.11 -4.59
C TYR A 103 5.87 -7.29 -3.09
N GLU A 104 6.05 -8.55 -2.64
CA GLU A 104 6.45 -8.88 -1.28
C GLU A 104 7.80 -8.27 -0.89
N ARG A 105 8.81 -8.45 -1.74
CA ARG A 105 10.14 -7.87 -1.50
C ARG A 105 10.08 -6.35 -1.37
N SER A 106 9.28 -5.68 -2.21
CA SER A 106 9.12 -4.23 -2.16
C SER A 106 8.59 -3.74 -0.82
N PHE A 107 7.41 -4.22 -0.39
CA PHE A 107 6.83 -3.74 0.86
C PHE A 107 7.62 -4.21 2.10
N LEU A 108 8.25 -5.39 2.05
CA LEU A 108 9.08 -5.87 3.18
C LEU A 108 10.38 -5.07 3.30
N THR A 109 11.01 -4.69 2.18
CA THR A 109 12.21 -3.85 2.20
C THR A 109 11.87 -2.49 2.82
N ALA A 110 10.77 -1.86 2.40
CA ALA A 110 10.32 -0.61 2.99
C ALA A 110 9.95 -0.77 4.47
N PHE A 111 9.20 -1.82 4.83
CA PHE A 111 8.81 -2.07 6.22
C PHE A 111 10.04 -2.23 7.12
N ASN A 112 11.02 -3.04 6.71
CA ASN A 112 12.26 -3.25 7.46
C ASN A 112 13.09 -1.95 7.60
N LEU A 113 13.11 -1.10 6.58
CA LEU A 113 13.82 0.18 6.62
C LEU A 113 13.25 1.14 7.67
N PHE A 114 11.92 1.22 7.79
CA PHE A 114 11.27 2.18 8.68
C PHE A 114 10.93 1.63 10.07
N TYR A 115 10.65 0.33 10.18
CA TYR A 115 10.15 -0.30 11.40
C TYR A 115 11.02 -1.46 11.88
N GLY A 116 11.82 -2.09 11.02
CA GLY A 116 12.52 -3.33 11.35
C GLY A 116 11.66 -4.58 11.07
N GLU A 117 12.01 -5.72 11.66
CA GLU A 117 11.41 -6.99 11.28
C GLU A 117 9.96 -7.12 11.75
N PRO A 118 9.01 -7.63 10.92
CA PRO A 118 7.62 -7.82 11.33
C PRO A 118 7.44 -8.68 12.59
N ARG A 119 8.37 -9.61 12.87
CA ARG A 119 8.37 -10.48 14.07
C ARG A 119 8.50 -9.71 15.38
N GLN A 120 8.97 -8.47 15.33
CA GLN A 120 9.11 -7.61 16.51
C GLN A 120 7.79 -6.96 16.92
N TYR A 121 6.72 -7.10 16.12
CA TYR A 121 5.49 -6.35 16.26
C TYR A 121 4.26 -7.26 16.43
N CYS A 122 3.26 -6.75 17.14
CA CYS A 122 1.87 -7.18 17.01
C CYS A 122 1.22 -6.31 15.91
N ILE A 123 0.74 -6.94 14.84
CA ILE A 123 0.16 -6.26 13.67
C ILE A 123 -1.36 -6.39 13.72
N LEU A 124 -2.04 -5.26 13.87
CA LEU A 124 -3.50 -5.18 14.04
C LEU A 124 -4.11 -4.46 12.82
N GLY A 125 -4.94 -5.15 12.05
CA GLY A 125 -5.60 -4.62 10.85
C GLY A 125 -7.05 -4.21 11.08
N LEU A 126 -7.34 -2.91 11.07
CA LEU A 126 -8.68 -2.34 11.19
C LEU A 126 -9.23 -1.93 9.80
N LEU A 127 -9.55 -2.93 8.98
CA LEU A 127 -9.86 -2.76 7.55
C LEU A 127 -11.23 -3.36 7.10
N PRO A 128 -12.36 -3.01 7.77
CA PRO A 128 -13.67 -3.67 7.56
C PRO A 128 -14.13 -3.76 6.09
N SER A 129 -14.06 -2.67 5.32
CA SER A 129 -14.54 -2.69 3.91
C SER A 129 -13.59 -3.31 2.88
N TYR A 130 -12.39 -3.77 3.27
CA TYR A 130 -11.45 -4.34 2.31
C TYR A 130 -11.46 -5.87 2.27
N LEU A 131 -11.84 -6.54 3.37
CA LEU A 131 -11.90 -8.02 3.38
C LEU A 131 -13.04 -8.57 2.53
N GLU A 132 -14.17 -7.87 2.47
CA GLU A 132 -15.34 -8.29 1.69
C GLU A 132 -15.10 -8.31 0.17
N ARG A 133 -14.04 -7.66 -0.32
CA ARG A 133 -13.77 -7.46 -1.75
C ARG A 133 -12.65 -8.33 -2.32
N GLY A 134 -12.02 -9.20 -1.52
CA GLY A 134 -11.11 -10.28 -1.93
C GLY A 134 -9.76 -9.90 -2.56
N ASN A 135 -9.66 -8.78 -3.29
CA ASN A 135 -8.54 -8.46 -4.17
C ASN A 135 -7.81 -7.15 -3.81
N SER A 136 -7.77 -6.78 -2.52
CA SER A 136 -7.05 -5.57 -2.09
C SER A 136 -5.56 -5.84 -1.85
N SER A 137 -4.69 -5.07 -2.52
CA SER A 137 -3.24 -5.12 -2.32
C SER A 137 -2.83 -4.76 -0.88
N LEU A 138 -3.58 -3.85 -0.24
CA LEU A 138 -3.40 -3.50 1.17
C LEU A 138 -3.71 -4.67 2.10
N VAL A 139 -4.84 -5.34 1.90
CA VAL A 139 -5.21 -6.54 2.68
C VAL A 139 -4.16 -7.62 2.51
N TYR A 140 -3.70 -7.85 1.28
CA TYR A 140 -2.62 -8.80 1.01
C TYR A 140 -1.36 -8.49 1.82
N MET A 141 -0.91 -7.23 1.78
CA MET A 141 0.27 -6.78 2.52
C MET A 141 0.09 -6.95 4.03
N VAL A 142 -1.03 -6.50 4.60
CA VAL A 142 -1.29 -6.60 6.04
C VAL A 142 -1.38 -8.05 6.48
N LYS A 143 -2.03 -8.91 5.68
CA LYS A 143 -2.07 -10.35 5.96
C LYS A 143 -0.67 -10.96 5.99
N LYS A 144 0.19 -10.62 5.02
CA LYS A 144 1.59 -11.09 4.99
C LYS A 144 2.37 -10.61 6.21
N LEU A 145 2.20 -9.37 6.64
CA LEU A 145 2.84 -8.84 7.86
C LEU A 145 2.33 -9.56 9.13
N ILE A 146 1.02 -9.83 9.24
CA ILE A 146 0.44 -10.64 10.31
C ILE A 146 1.08 -12.03 10.34
N ASP A 147 1.12 -12.72 9.20
CA ASP A 147 1.68 -14.07 9.06
C ASP A 147 3.19 -14.10 9.41
N LEU A 148 3.93 -13.05 9.07
CA LEU A 148 5.35 -12.90 9.39
C LEU A 148 5.61 -12.51 10.84
N SER A 149 4.67 -11.81 11.48
CA SER A 149 4.83 -11.37 12.88
C SER A 149 4.92 -12.52 13.88
N LYS A 150 4.30 -13.66 13.58
CA LYS A 150 4.18 -14.83 14.47
C LYS A 150 3.55 -14.53 15.84
N ASN A 151 3.00 -13.35 16.05
CA ASN A 151 2.30 -12.99 17.27
C ASN A 151 0.85 -13.48 17.19
N LEU A 152 0.41 -14.25 18.20
CA LEU A 152 -0.94 -14.83 18.25
C LEU A 152 -2.05 -13.78 18.35
N ASN A 153 -1.73 -12.56 18.78
CA ASN A 153 -2.67 -11.44 18.81
C ASN A 153 -2.60 -10.58 17.54
N SER A 154 -1.77 -10.92 16.55
CA SER A 154 -1.82 -10.23 15.25
C SER A 154 -3.01 -10.73 14.45
N GLY A 155 -3.74 -9.83 13.78
CA GLY A 155 -4.97 -10.21 13.11
C GLY A 155 -5.74 -9.03 12.53
N PHE A 156 -6.84 -9.34 11.85
CA PHE A 156 -7.81 -8.34 11.41
C PHE A 156 -8.93 -8.19 12.46
N TYR A 157 -9.27 -6.95 12.78
CA TYR A 157 -10.23 -6.58 13.84
C TYR A 157 -11.44 -5.81 13.32
N LEU A 158 -11.76 -5.95 12.02
CA LEU A 158 -12.92 -5.40 11.29
C LEU A 158 -13.82 -4.44 12.09
N ASP A 159 -14.90 -4.95 12.69
CA ASP A 159 -15.81 -4.20 13.54
C ASP A 159 -15.71 -4.64 15.02
N ASN A 160 -14.75 -5.49 15.37
CA ASN A 160 -14.57 -6.00 16.73
C ASN A 160 -13.69 -5.06 17.57
N TYR A 161 -14.19 -3.86 17.78
CA TYR A 161 -13.50 -2.81 18.54
C TYR A 161 -13.25 -3.18 20.02
N PRO A 162 -14.17 -3.85 20.74
CA PRO A 162 -13.90 -4.26 22.12
C PRO A 162 -12.66 -5.16 22.24
N GLU A 163 -12.53 -6.14 21.33
CA GLU A 163 -11.39 -7.06 21.33
C GLU A 163 -10.10 -6.33 20.92
N LEU A 164 -10.17 -5.44 19.94
CA LEU A 164 -9.03 -4.62 19.53
C LEU A 164 -8.51 -3.78 20.71
N ALA A 165 -9.40 -3.09 21.43
CA ALA A 165 -9.03 -2.29 22.60
C ALA A 165 -8.39 -3.17 23.69
N ARG A 166 -8.96 -4.36 23.95
CA ARG A 166 -8.42 -5.31 24.94
C ARG A 166 -6.99 -5.73 24.61
N ILE A 167 -6.71 -6.04 23.34
CA ILE A 167 -5.37 -6.45 22.89
C ILE A 167 -4.39 -5.29 22.96
N ILE A 168 -4.79 -4.09 22.54
CA ILE A 168 -3.95 -2.90 22.64
C ILE A 168 -3.58 -2.64 24.11
N LEU A 169 -4.54 -2.64 25.04
CA LEU A 169 -4.24 -2.45 26.48
C LEU A 169 -3.28 -3.51 27.01
N LYS A 170 -3.47 -4.77 26.61
CA LYS A 170 -2.57 -5.87 26.99
C LYS A 170 -1.15 -5.60 26.49
N ASN A 171 -1.00 -5.23 25.22
CA ASN A 171 0.29 -4.98 24.60
C ASN A 171 1.01 -3.78 25.22
N VAL A 172 0.27 -2.69 25.50
CA VAL A 172 0.81 -1.51 26.19
C VAL A 172 1.34 -1.92 27.57
N LYS A 173 0.57 -2.68 28.35
CA LYS A 173 1.00 -3.17 29.67
C LYS A 173 2.21 -4.09 29.63
N SER A 174 2.35 -4.91 28.58
CA SER A 174 3.47 -5.85 28.44
C SER A 174 4.67 -5.29 27.66
N GLY A 175 4.61 -4.04 27.19
CA GLY A 175 5.66 -3.45 26.35
C GLY A 175 5.77 -4.05 24.95
N THR A 176 4.74 -4.76 24.47
CA THR A 176 4.74 -5.36 23.13
C THR A 176 4.58 -4.26 22.08
N LYS A 177 5.58 -4.09 21.21
CA LYS A 177 5.49 -3.16 20.08
C LYS A 177 4.28 -3.49 19.21
N THR A 178 3.44 -2.51 18.94
CA THR A 178 2.17 -2.71 18.24
C THR A 178 2.06 -1.75 17.07
N ILE A 179 1.64 -2.25 15.91
CA ILE A 179 1.25 -1.44 14.75
C ILE A 179 -0.24 -1.65 14.51
N LEU A 180 -1.02 -0.57 14.58
CA LEU A 180 -2.42 -0.52 14.21
C LEU A 180 -2.54 0.08 12.80
N ILE A 181 -2.93 -0.73 11.82
CA ILE A 181 -3.13 -0.32 10.43
C ILE A 181 -4.63 -0.23 10.18
N GLY A 182 -5.16 0.96 9.93
CA GLY A 182 -6.60 1.16 9.83
C GLY A 182 -7.05 2.12 8.74
N VAL A 183 -8.31 1.99 8.34
CA VAL A 183 -8.98 3.02 7.53
C VAL A 183 -9.43 4.18 8.38
N THR A 184 -9.36 5.39 7.82
CA THR A 184 -9.62 6.65 8.51
C THR A 184 -10.89 6.64 9.36
N TYR A 185 -12.04 6.29 8.78
CA TYR A 185 -13.33 6.30 9.51
C TYR A 185 -13.36 5.27 10.65
N ALA A 186 -12.75 4.09 10.46
CA ALA A 186 -12.75 3.04 11.48
C ALA A 186 -11.82 3.40 12.64
N LEU A 187 -10.68 4.05 12.35
CA LEU A 187 -9.79 4.59 13.38
C LEU A 187 -10.49 5.67 14.22
N ILE A 188 -11.24 6.57 13.58
CA ILE A 188 -12.06 7.56 14.30
C ILE A 188 -13.09 6.86 15.18
N ASP A 189 -13.92 5.98 14.59
CA ASP A 189 -14.99 5.28 15.31
C ASP A 189 -14.43 4.50 16.51
N PHE A 190 -13.29 3.84 16.33
CA PHE A 190 -12.57 3.14 17.39
C PHE A 190 -12.15 4.12 18.49
N SER A 191 -11.50 5.22 18.13
CA SER A 191 -10.99 6.21 19.09
C SER A 191 -12.09 6.93 19.89
N GLU A 192 -13.26 7.17 19.28
CA GLU A 192 -14.40 7.79 19.94
C GLU A 192 -15.10 6.82 20.90
N LYS A 193 -15.23 5.53 20.51
CA LYS A 193 -15.89 4.50 21.33
C LYS A 193 -14.99 3.94 22.44
N PHE A 194 -13.67 3.90 22.20
CA PHE A 194 -12.68 3.32 23.10
C PHE A 194 -11.50 4.29 23.31
N PRO A 195 -11.74 5.44 23.98
CA PRO A 195 -10.66 6.40 24.27
C PRO A 195 -9.61 5.76 25.16
N MET A 196 -8.35 5.74 24.71
CA MET A 196 -7.25 5.06 25.39
C MET A 196 -5.90 5.63 24.97
N ASP A 197 -4.86 5.46 25.79
CA ASP A 197 -3.51 5.92 25.44
C ASP A 197 -2.89 5.02 24.36
N LEU A 198 -2.59 5.60 23.20
CA LEU A 198 -1.92 4.96 22.07
C LEU A 198 -0.52 5.56 21.83
N SER A 199 0.04 6.31 22.76
CA SER A 199 1.37 6.94 22.62
C SER A 199 2.51 5.94 22.35
N SER A 200 2.35 4.68 22.77
CA SER A 200 3.29 3.58 22.50
C SER A 200 2.88 2.67 21.34
N VAL A 201 1.84 3.03 20.58
CA VAL A 201 1.32 2.28 19.43
C VAL A 201 1.59 3.05 18.16
N ILE A 202 2.17 2.38 17.16
CA ILE A 202 2.32 2.98 15.83
C ILE A 202 0.98 2.88 15.12
N VAL A 203 0.33 4.01 14.86
CA VAL A 203 -0.92 4.04 14.09
C VAL A 203 -0.62 4.43 12.65
N MET A 204 -0.92 3.53 11.73
CA MET A 204 -0.78 3.71 10.29
C MET A 204 -2.17 3.91 9.68
N GLU A 205 -2.46 5.14 9.31
CA GLU A 205 -3.67 5.49 8.57
C GLU A 205 -3.55 5.07 7.09
N THR A 206 -4.61 4.50 6.54
CA THR A 206 -4.69 4.10 5.14
C THR A 206 -6.04 4.49 4.52
N GLY A 207 -6.04 4.94 3.26
CA GLY A 207 -7.28 5.29 2.56
C GLY A 207 -7.92 6.61 3.05
N GLY A 208 -9.24 6.71 2.96
CA GLY A 208 -10.02 7.89 3.33
C GLY A 208 -11.40 7.53 3.88
N MET A 209 -12.32 8.49 3.92
CA MET A 209 -13.63 8.33 4.60
C MET A 209 -14.60 7.38 3.89
N LYS A 210 -14.33 7.00 2.62
CA LYS A 210 -15.11 6.04 1.82
C LYS A 210 -16.63 6.26 1.85
N GLY A 211 -17.06 7.53 1.95
CA GLY A 211 -18.48 7.90 2.04
C GLY A 211 -19.19 7.48 3.34
N LYS A 212 -18.46 6.96 4.34
CA LYS A 212 -18.99 6.62 5.68
C LYS A 212 -19.07 7.83 6.61
N ARG A 213 -18.22 8.84 6.38
CA ARG A 213 -18.22 10.13 7.08
C ARG A 213 -17.97 11.27 6.09
N LYS A 214 -18.18 12.51 6.54
CA LYS A 214 -17.82 13.72 5.80
C LYS A 214 -16.32 13.69 5.49
N GLU A 215 -15.94 14.03 4.26
CA GLU A 215 -14.53 14.19 3.88
C GLU A 215 -13.84 15.19 4.81
N MET A 216 -12.63 14.83 5.24
CA MET A 216 -11.91 15.51 6.31
C MET A 216 -10.47 15.71 5.87
N VAL A 217 -9.90 16.88 6.17
CA VAL A 217 -8.48 17.14 5.92
C VAL A 217 -7.61 16.37 6.92
N ARG A 218 -6.41 15.98 6.51
CA ARG A 218 -5.49 15.16 7.31
C ARG A 218 -5.23 15.76 8.70
N GLU A 219 -5.11 17.07 8.78
CA GLU A 219 -4.88 17.81 10.02
C GLU A 219 -6.07 17.75 10.99
N GLU A 220 -7.29 17.62 10.49
CA GLU A 220 -8.50 17.51 11.30
C GLU A 220 -8.63 16.08 11.85
N LEU A 221 -8.36 15.08 11.02
CA LEU A 221 -8.26 13.68 11.47
C LEU A 221 -7.23 13.53 12.59
N HIS A 222 -6.01 13.99 12.35
CA HIS A 222 -4.93 13.87 13.32
C HIS A 222 -5.30 14.56 14.64
N ARG A 223 -6.00 15.70 14.59
CA ARG A 223 -6.49 16.38 15.80
C ARG A 223 -7.50 15.54 16.59
N ILE A 224 -8.44 14.89 15.90
CA ILE A 224 -9.42 14.01 16.55
C ILE A 224 -8.69 12.84 17.23
N LEU A 225 -7.82 12.15 16.47
CA LEU A 225 -7.06 11.02 16.99
C LEU A 225 -6.21 11.43 18.20
N MET A 226 -5.40 12.48 18.09
CA MET A 226 -4.57 12.95 19.22
C MET A 226 -5.41 13.30 20.47
N ARG A 227 -6.61 13.88 20.30
CA ARG A 227 -7.49 14.22 21.43
C ARG A 227 -8.00 13.00 22.16
N THR A 228 -8.37 11.94 21.44
CA THR A 228 -8.99 10.74 22.01
C THR A 228 -7.97 9.66 22.38
N THR A 229 -6.76 9.72 21.81
CA THR A 229 -5.75 8.65 21.94
C THR A 229 -4.42 9.06 22.57
N ARG A 230 -4.22 10.34 22.92
CA ARG A 230 -2.95 10.87 23.47
C ARG A 230 -1.71 10.56 22.62
N MET A 231 -1.89 10.34 21.32
CA MET A 231 -0.76 10.12 20.40
C MET A 231 0.14 11.35 20.34
N ASN A 232 1.45 11.11 20.29
CA ASN A 232 2.45 12.12 19.92
C ASN A 232 2.59 12.14 18.39
N ARG A 233 2.94 13.30 17.83
CA ARG A 233 3.00 13.56 16.39
C ARG A 233 4.10 12.77 15.70
#